data_AF-Q3YAN2-F1
#
_entry.id   AF-Q3YAN2-F1
#
_cell.length_a   1.000
_cell.length_b   1.000
_cell.length_c   1.000
_cell.angle_alpha   90.00
_cell.angle_beta   90.00
_cell.angle_gamma   90.00
#
_symmetry.space_group_name_H-M   'P 1'
#
loop_
_entity.id
_entity.type
_entity.pdbx_description
1 polymer ?
#
loop_
_entity_poly.entity_id
_entity_poly.type
_entity_poly.pdbx_seq_one_letter_code
_entity_poly.pdbx_strand_id
1 'polypeptide(L)'
;GYVHETLTVYKACNLNLIGRPSTEHSWFPGYAWTVAQCKICASHIGWKFTATKKDMSPQKFWGLTRSALLPTIPDTEDEISPDKVILCL
;
A
#
# COMPACT_ATOMS: atom_id res chain seq x y z
N GLY A 1 1.98 10.77 -19.01
CA GLY A 1 1.78 9.79 -17.93
C GLY A 1 2.11 10.44 -16.61
N TYR A 2 1.63 9.89 -15.49
CA TYR A 2 1.96 10.34 -14.13
C TYR A 2 3.06 9.43 -13.57
N VAL A 3 4.05 10.03 -12.90
CA VAL A 3 5.14 9.28 -12.25
C VAL A 3 4.78 9.12 -10.78
N HIS A 4 4.74 7.87 -10.31
CA HIS A 4 4.56 7.53 -8.90
C HIS A 4 5.83 6.90 -8.35
N GLU A 5 6.52 7.61 -7.46
CA GLU A 5 7.56 6.98 -6.68
C GLU A 5 6.91 6.05 -5.64
N THR A 6 7.19 4.75 -5.76
CA THR A 6 6.46 3.72 -5.03
C THR A 6 7.37 2.94 -4.09
N LEU A 7 7.05 2.95 -2.80
CA LEU A 7 7.71 2.14 -1.78
C LEU A 7 6.99 0.78 -1.64
N THR A 8 7.73 -0.32 -1.79
CA THR A 8 7.18 -1.67 -1.63
C THR A 8 7.35 -2.19 -0.21
N VAL A 9 6.24 -2.60 0.43
CA VAL A 9 6.25 -3.16 1.79
C VAL A 9 5.40 -4.43 1.88
N TYR A 10 5.74 -5.34 2.80
CA TYR A 10 5.00 -6.59 3.00
C TYR A 10 3.66 -6.40 3.72
N LYS A 11 3.60 -5.48 4.68
CA LYS A 11 2.43 -5.20 5.49
C LYS A 11 2.15 -3.69 5.48
N ALA A 12 0.87 -3.36 5.46
CA ALA A 12 0.33 -2.03 5.66
C ALA A 12 -0.98 -2.16 6.45
N CYS A 13 -1.28 -1.19 7.31
CA CYS A 13 -2.49 -1.13 8.13
C CYS A 13 -3.34 0.08 7.72
N ASN A 14 -4.58 0.13 8.21
CA ASN A 14 -5.49 1.28 8.04
C ASN A 14 -5.82 1.65 6.59
N LEU A 15 -5.84 0.66 5.69
CA LEU A 15 -6.20 0.84 4.28
C LEU A 15 -7.49 0.10 3.92
N ASN A 16 -8.34 0.76 3.14
CA ASN A 16 -9.49 0.16 2.45
C ASN A 16 -9.12 -0.13 0.99
N LEU A 17 -9.53 -1.29 0.47
CA LEU A 17 -9.34 -1.66 -0.92
C LEU A 17 -10.58 -1.31 -1.74
N ILE A 18 -10.36 -0.66 -2.88
CA ILE A 18 -11.43 -0.18 -3.76
C ILE A 18 -11.37 -0.94 -5.09
N GLY A 19 -12.51 -1.51 -5.48
CA GLY A 19 -12.68 -2.23 -6.74
C GLY A 19 -12.11 -3.66 -6.71
N ARG A 20 -12.00 -4.26 -7.90
CA ARG A 20 -11.45 -5.60 -8.10
C ARG A 20 -9.97 -5.50 -8.49
N PRO A 21 -9.15 -6.53 -8.20
CA PRO A 21 -7.79 -6.60 -8.70
C PRO A 21 -7.75 -6.56 -10.23
N SER A 22 -6.83 -5.78 -10.80
CA SER A 22 -6.57 -5.71 -12.24
C SER A 22 -5.10 -5.95 -12.56
N THR A 23 -4.82 -6.70 -13.63
CA THR A 23 -3.46 -6.87 -14.17
C THR A 23 -3.10 -5.85 -15.23
N GLU A 24 -4.06 -5.03 -15.66
CA GLU A 24 -3.88 -4.02 -16.69
C GLU A 24 -2.87 -2.97 -16.25
N HIS A 25 -1.86 -2.68 -17.08
CA HIS A 25 -0.79 -1.71 -16.78
C HIS A 25 -0.07 -1.95 -15.44
N SER A 26 -0.06 -3.18 -14.92
CA SER A 26 0.64 -3.51 -13.68
C SER A 26 2.15 -3.27 -13.82
N TRP A 27 2.73 -2.55 -12.86
CA TRP A 27 4.17 -2.30 -12.81
C TRP A 27 4.99 -3.53 -12.38
N PHE A 28 4.32 -4.54 -11.82
CA PHE A 28 4.94 -5.77 -11.36
C PHE A 28 4.38 -6.95 -12.14
N PRO A 29 5.13 -7.48 -13.12
CA PRO A 29 4.70 -8.63 -13.91
C PRO A 29 4.28 -9.81 -13.03
N GLY A 30 3.12 -10.41 -13.34
CA GLY A 30 2.55 -11.50 -12.57
C GLY A 30 1.74 -11.08 -11.34
N TYR A 31 1.55 -9.78 -11.11
CA TYR A 31 0.70 -9.25 -10.03
C TYR A 31 -0.48 -8.45 -10.58
N ALA A 32 -1.64 -8.62 -9.95
CA ALA A 32 -2.78 -7.71 -10.09
C ALA A 32 -2.72 -6.64 -8.99
N TRP A 33 -3.08 -5.41 -9.31
CA TRP A 33 -3.17 -4.30 -8.35
C TRP A 33 -4.62 -4.00 -8.00
N THR A 34 -4.85 -3.57 -6.75
CA THR A 34 -6.14 -3.03 -6.28
C THR A 34 -5.86 -1.70 -5.61
N VAL A 35 -6.66 -0.68 -5.90
CA VAL A 35 -6.52 0.66 -5.29
C VAL A 35 -6.64 0.56 -3.78
N ALA A 36 -5.73 1.21 -3.06
CA ALA A 36 -5.71 1.28 -1.61
C ALA A 36 -5.80 2.75 -1.15
N GLN A 37 -6.80 3.03 -0.34
CA GLN A 37 -7.03 4.35 0.25
C GLN A 37 -7.00 4.30 1.77
N CYS A 38 -6.71 5.43 2.41
CA CYS A 38 -6.77 5.55 3.86
C CYS A 38 -8.18 5.24 4.39
N LYS A 39 -8.27 4.43 5.43
CA LYS A 39 -9.55 4.11 6.08
C LYS A 39 -10.18 5.34 6.76
N ILE A 40 -9.38 6.34 7.14
CA ILE A 40 -9.84 7.53 7.88
C ILE A 40 -10.25 8.65 6.94
N CYS A 41 -9.37 9.08 6.03
CA CYS A 41 -9.61 10.24 5.15
C CYS A 41 -9.97 9.89 3.70
N ALA A 42 -9.99 8.60 3.34
CA ALA A 42 -10.20 8.12 1.96
C ALA A 42 -9.19 8.62 0.92
N SER A 43 -8.10 9.29 1.33
CA SER A 43 -7.01 9.70 0.44
C SER A 43 -6.33 8.48 -0.19
N HIS A 44 -5.95 8.61 -1.46
CA HIS A 44 -5.29 7.55 -2.21
C HIS A 44 -3.84 7.36 -1.73
N ILE A 45 -3.53 6.19 -1.16
CA ILE A 45 -2.20 5.90 -0.60
C ILE A 45 -1.36 5.05 -1.56
N GLY A 46 -2.00 4.22 -2.38
CA GLY A 46 -1.30 3.40 -3.36
C GLY A 46 -2.11 2.18 -3.75
N TRP A 47 -1.45 1.02 -3.83
CA TRP A 47 -2.06 -0.22 -4.32
C TRP A 47 -1.62 -1.44 -3.53
N LYS A 48 -2.54 -2.41 -3.43
CA LYS A 48 -2.21 -3.77 -3.02
C LYS A 48 -1.94 -4.62 -4.25
N PHE A 49 -0.79 -5.27 -4.27
CA PHE A 49 -0.40 -6.21 -5.31
C PHE A 49 -0.63 -7.65 -4.83
N THR A 50 -1.32 -8.44 -5.64
CA THR A 50 -1.60 -9.86 -5.37
C THR A 50 -1.11 -10.72 -6.52
N ALA A 51 -0.35 -11.77 -6.21
CA ALA A 51 0.20 -12.67 -7.21
C ALA A 51 -0.93 -13.38 -7.98
N THR A 52 -0.75 -13.50 -9.28
CA THR A 52 -1.66 -14.22 -10.18
C THR A 52 -1.44 -15.73 -10.16
N LYS A 53 -0.29 -16.18 -9.62
CA LYS A 53 0.10 -17.60 -9.53
C LYS A 53 0.54 -17.96 -8.11
N LYS A 54 0.32 -19.23 -7.74
CA LYS A 54 0.55 -19.75 -6.37
C LYS A 54 2.03 -20.00 -6.04
N ASP A 55 2.87 -20.13 -7.05
CA ASP A 55 4.32 -20.39 -6.94
C ASP A 55 5.16 -19.11 -6.78
N MET A 56 4.52 -17.94 -6.85
CA MET A 56 5.21 -16.65 -6.71
C MET A 56 5.44 -16.27 -5.24
N SER A 57 6.54 -15.56 -4.98
CA SER A 57 6.82 -14.98 -3.66
C SER A 57 7.26 -13.52 -3.80
N PRO A 58 6.67 -12.59 -3.05
CA PRO A 58 5.56 -12.79 -2.10
C PRO A 58 4.21 -13.01 -2.79
N GLN A 59 3.28 -13.70 -2.13
CA GLN A 59 1.90 -13.83 -2.62
C GLN A 59 1.12 -12.51 -2.62
N LYS A 60 1.52 -11.56 -1.76
CA LYS A 60 0.97 -10.20 -1.71
C LYS A 60 1.98 -9.22 -1.14
N PHE A 61 1.90 -7.98 -1.59
CA PHE A 61 2.63 -6.85 -1.02
C PHE A 61 1.87 -5.56 -1.33
N TRP A 62 2.38 -4.43 -0.86
CA TRP A 62 1.79 -3.10 -1.09
C TRP A 62 2.80 -2.20 -1.78
N GLY A 63 2.35 -1.41 -2.75
CA GLY A 63 3.10 -0.30 -3.31
C GLY A 63 2.45 1.00 -2.85
N LEU A 64 3.12 1.73 -1.96
CA LEU A 64 2.62 2.99 -1.40
C LEU A 64 3.30 4.17 -2.11
N THR A 65 2.53 5.17 -2.49
CA THR A 65 3.07 6.35 -3.18
C THR A 65 3.77 7.26 -2.17
N ARG A 66 5.03 7.63 -2.40
CA ARG A 66 5.81 8.48 -1.47
C ARG A 66 5.08 9.78 -1.11
N SER A 67 4.46 10.43 -2.09
CA SER A 67 3.75 11.70 -1.89
C SER A 67 2.52 11.60 -0.98
N ALA A 68 2.03 10.38 -0.70
CA ALA A 68 0.89 10.14 0.18
C ALA A 68 1.31 9.79 1.63
N LEU A 69 2.61 9.74 1.92
CA LEU A 69 3.16 9.32 3.21
C LEU A 69 3.88 10.46 3.91
N LEU A 70 3.59 10.64 5.20
CA LEU A 70 4.42 11.43 6.11
C LEU A 70 5.26 10.51 7.00
N PRO A 71 6.59 10.67 7.03
CA PRO A 71 7.43 9.92 7.96
C PRO A 71 7.17 10.39 9.39
N THR A 72 7.06 9.44 10.33
CA THR A 72 7.00 9.71 11.77
C THR A 72 8.08 8.90 12.48
N ILE A 73 8.80 9.55 13.39
CA ILE A 73 9.70 8.86 14.32
C ILE A 73 8.86 8.57 15.56
N PRO A 74 8.60 7.30 15.90
CA PRO A 74 7.87 6.99 17.12
C PRO A 74 8.73 7.37 18.32
N ASP A 75 8.20 8.22 19.21
CA ASP A 75 8.83 8.50 20.49
C ASP A 75 8.83 7.20 21.31
N THR A 76 10.03 6.75 21.67
CA THR A 76 10.26 5.51 22.41
C THR A 76 9.54 5.58 23.77
N GLU A 77 8.38 4.91 23.88
CA GLU A 77 8.05 3.94 24.94
C GLU A 77 6.57 3.47 24.95
N ASP A 78 5.63 4.09 24.21
CA ASP A 78 4.19 3.74 24.32
C ASP A 78 3.44 3.37 23.01
N GLU A 79 4.09 3.34 21.84
CA GLU A 79 3.35 3.35 20.55
C GLU A 79 3.77 2.24 19.58
N ILE A 80 3.58 0.98 19.99
CA ILE A 80 3.34 -0.12 19.03
C ILE A 80 1.83 -0.35 18.94
N SER A 81 1.07 0.73 18.75
CA SER A 81 -0.32 0.63 18.35
C SER A 81 -0.38 0.45 16.83
N PRO A 82 -0.99 -0.63 16.31
CA PRO A 82 -1.14 -0.85 14.86
C PRO A 82 -1.98 0.25 14.19
N ASP A 83 -2.64 1.12 14.96
CA ASP A 83 -3.56 2.14 14.48
C ASP A 83 -2.90 3.49 14.15
N LYS A 84 -1.62 3.71 14.48
CA LYS A 84 -0.96 5.02 14.30
C LYS A 84 0.03 5.17 13.15
N VAL A 85 0.33 4.11 12.39
CA VAL A 85 1.30 4.23 11.29
C VAL A 85 0.60 4.67 10.01
N ILE A 86 1.07 5.80 9.46
CA ILE A 86 0.67 6.55 8.26
C ILE A 86 -0.39 7.64 8.53
N LEU A 87 0.10 8.78 9.05
CA LEU A 87 -0.57 10.08 8.86
C LEU A 87 -0.64 10.36 7.36
N CYS A 88 -1.83 10.18 6.81
CA CYS A 88 -2.16 10.56 5.46
C CYS A 88 -2.39 12.08 5.46
N LEU A 89 -1.74 12.80 4.55
CA LEU A 89 -2.10 14.20 4.24
C LEU A 89 -3.53 14.27 3.69
#